data_AF-A0A537SHE5-F1
#
_entry.id   AF-A0A537SHE5-F1
#
_cell.length_a   1.000
_cell.length_b   1.000
_cell.length_c   1.000
_cell.angle_alpha   90.00
_cell.angle_beta   90.00
_cell.angle_gamma   90.00
#
_symmetry.space_group_name_H-M   'P 1'
#
loop_
_entity.id
_entity.type
_entity.pdbx_description
1 polymer ?
#
loop_
_entity_poly.entity_id
_entity_poly.type
_entity_poly.pdbx_seq_one_letter_code
_entity_poly.pdbx_strand_id
1 'polypeptide(L)' 'MTHYVARFMKNVLGDNGHEVEICQRSIEIEASCTADAADLAKLKFCESERVKDWSHHADRVRIIDGEFPS' A
#
# COMPACT_ATOMS: atom_id res chain seq x y z
N MET A 1 -14.26 0.96 14.05
CA MET A 1 -13.06 1.09 13.20
C MET A 1 -13.53 1.15 11.77
N THR A 2 -12.88 1.96 10.95
CA THR A 2 -13.23 2.11 9.54
C THR A 2 -12.38 1.16 8.72
N HIS A 3 -12.97 0.56 7.69
CA HIS A 3 -12.26 -0.30 6.76
C HIS A 3 -11.53 0.55 5.72
N TYR A 4 -10.23 0.30 5.55
CA TYR A 4 -9.36 0.96 4.61
C TYR A 4 -8.62 -0.07 3.77
N VAL A 5 -8.31 0.29 2.52
CA VAL A 5 -7.38 -0.47 1.68
C VAL A 5 -6.11 0.35 1.50
N ALA A 6 -4.98 -0.20 1.91
CA ALA A 6 -3.66 0.39 1.68
C ALA A 6 -3.06 -0.19 0.39
N ARG A 7 -2.71 0.67 -0.56
CA ARG A 7 -2.05 0.31 -1.82
C ARG A 7 -0.61 0.82 -1.83
N PHE A 8 0.32 -0.10 -1.94
CA PHE A 8 1.75 0.16 -2.03
C PHE A 8 2.13 0.34 -3.50
N MET A 9 2.42 1.57 -3.91
CA MET A 9 2.65 1.94 -5.31
C MET A 9 4.14 2.08 -5.58
N LYS A 10 4.58 1.61 -6.75
CA LYS A 10 5.95 1.73 -7.23
C LYS A 10 5.96 2.27 -8.66
N ASN A 11 6.83 3.23 -8.93
CA ASN A 11 7.13 3.67 -10.28
C ASN A 11 8.16 2.70 -10.88
N VAL A 12 7.88 2.17 -12.05
CA VAL A 12 8.78 1.28 -12.79
C VAL A 12 9.00 1.85 -14.18
N LEU A 13 10.23 1.73 -14.67
CA LEU A 13 10.58 2.09 -16.04
C LEU A 13 10.20 0.91 -16.94
N GLY A 14 9.25 1.12 -17.84
CA GLY A 14 8.88 0.14 -18.86
C GLY A 14 9.93 0.06 -19.97
N ASP A 15 9.88 -1.02 -20.75
CA ASP A 15 10.84 -1.29 -21.84
C ASP A 15 10.80 -0.24 -22.98
N ASN A 16 9.76 0.59 -23.03
CA ASN A 16 9.63 1.73 -23.94
C ASN A 16 10.25 3.02 -23.38
N GLY A 17 10.91 2.96 -22.22
CA GLY A 17 11.49 4.11 -21.53
C GLY A 17 10.47 5.01 -20.83
N HIS A 18 9.20 4.60 -20.72
CA HIS A 18 8.19 5.35 -19.97
C HIS A 18 8.06 4.84 -18.54
N GLU A 19 7.96 5.77 -17.59
CA GLU A 19 7.61 5.43 -16.22
C GLU A 19 6.12 5.12 -16.11
N VAL A 20 5.79 4.01 -15.46
CA VAL A 20 4.43 3.64 -15.09
C VAL A 20 4.36 3.36 -13.60
N GLU A 21 3.29 3.83 -12.96
CA GLU A 21 3.02 3.52 -11.56
C GLU A 21 2.20 2.22 -11.48
N ILE A 22 2.70 1.26 -10.72
CA ILE A 22 2.06 -0.04 -10.49
C ILE A 22 1.78 -0.26 -9.01
N CYS A 23 0.70 -1.00 -8.73
CA CYS A 23 0.39 -1.46 -7.37
C CYS A 23 1.18 -2.74 -7.09
N GLN A 24 2.13 -2.68 -6.16
CA GLN A 24 2.93 -3.84 -5.72
C GLN A 24 2.15 -4.74 -4.77
N ARG A 25 1.36 -4.12 -3.89
CA ARG A 25 0.60 -4.82 -2.85
C ARG A 25 -0.62 -4.02 -2.43
N SER A 26 -1.70 -4.72 -2.15
CA SER A 26 -2.89 -4.19 -1.48
C SER A 26 -3.09 -4.91 -0.16
N ILE A 27 -3.36 -4.16 0.92
CA ILE A 27 -3.59 -4.70 2.26
C ILE A 27 -4.85 -4.06 2.83
N GLU A 28 -5.78 -4.89 3.29
CA GLU A 28 -6.97 -4.46 4.02
C GLU A 28 -6.63 -4.21 5.50
N ILE A 29 -7.06 -3.04 5.99
CA ILE A 29 -6.75 -2.54 7.34
C ILE A 29 -8.02 -1.99 7.97
N GLU A 30 -8.32 -2.42 9.17
CA GLU A 30 -9.26 -1.72 10.05
C GLU A 30 -8.48 -0.77 10.93
N ALA A 31 -8.82 0.51 10.91
CA ALA A 31 -8.11 1.56 11.65
C ALA A 31 -9.07 2.66 12.11
N SER A 32 -8.60 3.53 13.01
CA SER A 32 -9.41 4.64 13.52
C SER A 32 -9.39 5.86 12.59
N CYS A 33 -8.35 6.01 11.78
CA CYS A 33 -8.19 7.06 10.79
C CYS A 33 -7.18 6.65 9.70
N THR A 34 -7.04 7.45 8.65
CA THR A 34 -6.13 7.15 7.53
C THR A 34 -4.65 7.13 7.92
N ALA A 35 -4.23 7.94 8.89
CA ALA A 35 -2.85 7.94 9.39
C ALA A 35 -2.52 6.63 10.11
N ASP A 36 -3.40 6.20 11.02
CA ASP A 36 -3.31 4.92 11.72
C ASP A 36 -3.34 3.73 10.73
N ALA A 37 -4.22 3.80 9.73
CA ALA A 37 -4.27 2.80 8.65
C ALA A 37 -2.95 2.70 7.88
N ALA A 38 -2.30 3.83 7.60
CA ALA A 38 -1.02 3.85 6.89
C ALA A 38 0.10 3.24 7.72
N ASP A 39 0.18 3.52 9.01
CA ASP A 39 1.25 2.96 9.86
C ASP A 39 1.05 1.46 10.08
N LEU A 40 -0.18 1.02 10.33
CA LEU A 40 -0.51 -0.41 10.40
C LEU A 40 -0.23 -1.14 9.08
N ALA A 41 -0.56 -0.52 7.95
CA ALA A 41 -0.29 -1.11 6.63
C ALA A 41 1.21 -1.34 6.40
N LYS A 42 2.06 -0.36 6.74
CA LYS A 42 3.53 -0.47 6.56
C LYS A 42 4.09 -1.64 7.38
N LEU A 43 3.64 -1.79 8.63
CA LEU A 43 4.03 -2.90 9.49
C LEU A 43 3.60 -4.24 8.90
N LYS A 44 2.32 -4.38 8.52
CA LYS A 44 1.81 -5.60 7.89
C LYS A 44 2.52 -5.94 6.58
N PHE A 45 2.88 -4.94 5.77
CA PHE A 45 3.65 -5.16 4.55
C PHE A 45 4.98 -5.82 4.88
N CYS A 46 5.75 -5.24 5.80
CA CYS A 46 7.04 -5.77 6.24
C CYS A 46 6.92 -7.21 6.77
N GLU A 47 5.91 -7.50 7.58
CA GLU A 47 5.65 -8.85 8.10
C GLU A 47 5.30 -9.85 6.98
N SER A 48 4.41 -9.45 6.06
CA SER A 48 3.91 -10.33 4.99
C SER A 48 4.96 -10.63 3.93
N GLU A 49 5.77 -9.64 3.56
CA GLU A 49 6.84 -9.77 2.56
C GLU A 49 8.18 -10.20 3.19
N ARG A 50 8.24 -10.31 4.54
CA ARG A 50 9.44 -10.65 5.32
C ARG A 50 10.61 -9.69 5.05
N VAL A 51 10.31 -8.41 4.99
CA VAL A 51 11.29 -7.33 4.76
C VAL A 51 11.35 -6.41 5.98
N LYS A 52 12.51 -5.77 6.17
CA LYS A 52 12.69 -4.82 7.28
C LYS A 52 12.07 -3.45 7.00
N ASP A 53 12.01 -3.09 5.72
CA ASP A 53 11.48 -1.81 5.27
C ASP A 53 10.70 -2.00 3.97
N TRP A 54 9.47 -1.52 3.96
CA TRP A 54 8.55 -1.57 2.83
C TRP A 54 9.03 -0.66 1.68
N SER A 55 9.82 0.38 2.00
CA SER A 55 10.25 1.39 1.02
C SER A 55 11.16 0.82 -0.09
N HIS A 56 11.80 -0.33 0.15
CA HIS A 56 12.54 -1.05 -0.89
C HIS A 56 11.65 -1.62 -1.99
N HIS A 57 10.38 -1.88 -1.68
CA HIS A 57 9.43 -2.51 -2.59
C HIS A 57 8.46 -1.51 -3.19
N ALA A 58 8.15 -0.41 -2.51
CA ALA A 58 7.23 0.60 -2.99
C ALA A 58 7.70 2.00 -2.63
N ASP A 59 7.35 2.97 -3.47
CA ASP A 59 7.76 4.37 -3.32
C ASP A 59 6.76 5.16 -2.45
N ARG A 60 5.50 4.73 -2.40
CA ARG A 60 4.43 5.40 -1.65
C ARG A 60 3.32 4.45 -1.24
N VAL A 61 2.58 4.84 -0.20
CA VAL A 61 1.35 4.16 0.25
C VAL A 61 0.16 5.07 0.03
N ARG A 62 -0.88 4.57 -0.64
CA ARG A 62 -2.18 5.25 -0.78
C ARG A 62 -3.19 4.56 0.10
N ILE A 63 -3.89 5.33 0.92
CA ILE A 63 -5.01 4.85 1.73
C ILE A 63 -6.30 5.28 1.04
N ILE A 64 -7.16 4.30 0.75
CA ILE A 64 -8.50 4.52 0.23
C ILE A 64 -9.51 3.94 1.21
N ASP A 65 -10.66 4.59 1.36
CA ASP A 65 -11.78 4.02 2.09
C ASP A 65 -12.18 2.71 1.42
N GLY A 66 -12.34 1.67 2.22
CA GLY A 66 -12.82 0.38 1.76
C GLY A 66 -14.33 0.43 1.62
N GLU A 67 -14.84 1.12 0.59
CA GLU A 67 -16.23 0.96 0.19
C GLU A 67 -16.44 -0.48 -0.27
N PHE A 68 -17.30 -1.22 0.44
CA PHE A 68 -17.83 -2.48 -0.04
C PHE A 68 -18.60 -2.20 -1.34
N PRO A 69 -18.28 -2.84 -2.48
CA PRO A 69 -19.21 -2.80 -3.61
C PRO A 69 -20.51 -3.47 -3.15
N SER A 70 -21.62 -2.74 -3.25
CA SER A 70 -22.99 -3.23 -2.98
C SER A 70 -23.43 -4.26 -4.01
#